data_AF-A0A7J4RDF6-F1
#
_entry.id   AF-A0A7J4RDF6-F1
#
_cell.length_a   1.000
_cell.length_b   1.000
_cell.length_c   1.000
_cell.angle_alpha   90.00
_cell.angle_beta   90.00
_cell.angle_gamma   90.00
#
_symmetry.space_group_name_H-M   'P 1'
#
loop_
_entity.id
_entity.type
_entity.pdbx_description
1 polymer ?
#
loop_
_entity_poly.entity_id
_entity_poly.type
_entity_poly.pdbx_seq_one_letter_code
_entity_poly.pdbx_strand_id
1 'polypeptide(L)'
;MVKAHFIINPASRDFRCGKAWPGIKKRLIERGFDVVEHMTERIGHGAELSHLIRTEIEASGEAPSLVVAVGGDGIVHEVASGLRGSNIPLGQIPFGSGNDCCITHGIPRNNLKAALDILVEGVDRRCGAWRLEGVAAPTLDGYPSPPSNAWDGEAKHDGRTVRWVFLESDAGITSAISRAKLRRAKWIKGPKKYTYLGVTTIPFWPRRKVEMTLDDGEPTIHDLTMMTVTTGETFGGGYRVVPNMYPTRKDGSIVLAYRLSRLQMLSLMGPVKKGKHVGKWGIEQMDVNRVTLRPVDKDGKPSDVPVGHSTFIQADGEPLLQLPATLEWHQDQIIFRGATDVSWA
;
A
#
# COMPACT_ATOMS: atom_id res chain seq x y z
N MET A 1 -26.70 17.48 10.36
CA MET A 1 -25.50 16.66 10.66
C MET A 1 -25.12 15.92 9.41
N VAL A 2 -23.83 15.77 9.12
CA VAL A 2 -23.34 14.99 7.98
C VAL A 2 -23.18 13.54 8.43
N LYS A 3 -23.89 12.60 7.81
CA LYS A 3 -23.73 11.17 8.10
C LYS A 3 -22.36 10.71 7.61
N ALA A 4 -21.60 10.06 8.50
CA ALA A 4 -20.30 9.51 8.18
C ALA A 4 -20.09 8.15 8.85
N HIS A 5 -19.52 7.22 8.10
CA HIS A 5 -19.21 5.88 8.58
C HIS A 5 -17.74 5.83 8.99
N PHE A 6 -17.46 5.37 10.21
CA PHE A 6 -16.11 5.26 10.74
C PHE A 6 -15.79 3.78 10.89
N ILE A 7 -14.82 3.30 10.12
CA ILE A 7 -14.31 1.93 10.19
C ILE A 7 -13.08 1.95 11.08
N ILE A 8 -13.20 1.37 12.26
CA ILE A 8 -12.24 1.48 13.35
C ILE A 8 -11.51 0.17 13.52
N ASN A 9 -10.18 0.22 13.44
CA ASN A 9 -9.33 -0.86 13.91
C ASN A 9 -8.94 -0.63 15.37
N PRO A 10 -9.66 -1.23 16.36
CA PRO A 10 -9.42 -0.96 17.77
C PRO A 10 -8.04 -1.42 18.22
N ALA A 11 -7.45 -2.44 17.58
CA ALA A 11 -6.13 -2.97 17.90
C ALA A 11 -4.96 -2.07 17.46
N SER A 12 -5.22 -1.08 16.59
CA SER A 12 -4.22 -0.15 16.10
C SER A 12 -3.43 0.53 17.23
N ARG A 13 -2.10 0.59 17.07
CA ARG A 13 -1.14 1.15 18.04
C ARG A 13 -1.24 0.53 19.44
N ASP A 14 -1.21 -0.80 19.53
CA ASP A 14 -1.33 -1.56 20.79
C ASP A 14 -2.60 -1.16 21.55
N PHE A 15 -3.75 -1.21 20.87
CA PHE A 15 -5.08 -0.88 21.40
C PHE A 15 -5.31 0.59 21.80
N ARG A 16 -4.39 1.51 21.49
CA ARG A 16 -4.58 2.95 21.77
C ARG A 16 -5.72 3.54 20.96
N CYS A 17 -5.96 3.05 19.73
CA CYS A 17 -7.07 3.48 18.89
C CYS A 17 -8.42 3.24 19.58
N GLY A 18 -8.71 2.00 19.96
CA GLY A 18 -9.96 1.66 20.65
C GLY A 18 -10.15 2.42 21.96
N LYS A 19 -9.09 2.63 22.74
CA LYS A 19 -9.14 3.43 23.98
C LYS A 19 -9.45 4.90 23.74
N ALA A 20 -8.92 5.49 22.67
CA ALA A 20 -9.14 6.89 22.34
C ALA A 20 -10.51 7.15 21.66
N TRP A 21 -11.08 6.12 21.04
CA TRP A 21 -12.27 6.22 20.20
C TRP A 21 -13.47 6.90 20.87
N PRO A 22 -13.88 6.59 22.13
CA PRO A 22 -15.01 7.28 22.76
C PRO A 22 -14.84 8.81 22.84
N GLY A 23 -13.61 9.27 23.11
CA GLY A 23 -13.29 10.70 23.15
C GLY A 23 -13.25 11.33 21.75
N ILE A 24 -12.85 10.57 20.73
CA ILE A 24 -12.89 11.01 19.33
C ILE A 24 -14.33 11.13 18.84
N LYS A 25 -15.18 10.13 19.12
CA LYS A 25 -16.61 10.13 18.80
C LYS A 25 -17.29 11.39 19.29
N LYS A 26 -17.07 11.75 20.57
CA LYS A 26 -17.62 12.98 21.15
C LYS A 26 -17.21 14.23 20.36
N ARG A 27 -15.93 14.34 20.00
CA ARG A 27 -15.38 15.47 19.23
C ARG A 27 -15.89 15.53 17.79
N LEU A 28 -16.26 14.39 17.20
CA LEU A 28 -16.88 14.30 15.88
C LEU A 28 -18.35 14.76 15.92
N ILE A 29 -19.09 14.35 16.95
CA ILE A 29 -20.48 14.81 17.17
C ILE A 29 -20.51 16.33 17.39
N GLU A 30 -19.57 16.86 18.19
CA GLU A 30 -19.38 18.32 18.37
C GLU A 30 -19.05 19.05 17.05
N ARG A 31 -18.51 18.37 16.05
CA ARG A 31 -18.25 18.87 14.69
C ARG A 31 -19.44 18.67 13.73
N GLY A 32 -20.56 18.17 14.23
CA GLY A 32 -21.79 18.00 13.44
C GLY A 32 -21.84 16.71 12.60
N PHE A 33 -20.99 15.72 12.89
CA PHE A 33 -21.13 14.39 12.28
C PHE A 33 -22.23 13.58 12.97
N ASP A 34 -23.05 12.93 12.15
CA ASP A 34 -23.83 11.76 12.57
C ASP A 34 -22.94 10.52 12.39
N VAL A 35 -22.46 9.98 13.51
CA VAL A 35 -21.35 9.01 13.55
C VAL A 35 -21.90 7.58 13.55
N VAL A 36 -21.70 6.88 12.44
CA VAL A 36 -21.97 5.43 12.31
C VAL A 36 -20.68 4.65 12.54
N GLU A 37 -20.65 3.76 13.52
CA GLU A 37 -19.41 3.10 13.98
C GLU A 37 -19.34 1.65 13.50
N HIS A 38 -18.18 1.26 12.97
CA HIS A 38 -17.92 -0.10 12.50
C HIS A 38 -16.59 -0.60 13.06
N MET A 39 -16.60 -1.56 13.98
CA MET A 39 -15.39 -2.11 14.57
C MET A 39 -14.88 -3.29 13.75
N THR A 40 -13.62 -3.24 13.31
CA THR A 40 -13.00 -4.40 12.66
C THR A 40 -12.63 -5.47 13.70
N GLU A 41 -12.68 -6.72 13.28
CA GLU A 41 -12.44 -7.88 14.17
C GLU A 41 -11.26 -8.73 13.72
N ARG A 42 -10.90 -8.63 12.44
CA ARG A 42 -9.86 -9.40 11.77
C ARG A 42 -9.32 -8.65 10.56
N ILE A 43 -8.20 -9.13 10.03
CA ILE A 43 -7.62 -8.67 8.77
C ILE A 43 -8.66 -8.87 7.65
N GLY A 44 -8.78 -7.88 6.77
CA GLY A 44 -9.74 -7.84 5.66
C GLY A 44 -11.15 -7.39 6.04
N HIS A 45 -11.50 -7.29 7.33
CA HIS A 45 -12.86 -6.90 7.75
C HIS A 45 -13.18 -5.44 7.35
N GLY A 46 -12.20 -4.55 7.32
CA GLY A 46 -12.40 -3.17 6.87
C GLY A 46 -12.78 -3.06 5.39
N ALA A 47 -12.27 -3.97 4.56
CA ALA A 47 -12.59 -4.03 3.14
C ALA A 47 -14.02 -4.55 2.91
N GLU A 48 -14.43 -5.57 3.67
CA GLU A 48 -15.79 -6.09 3.66
C GLU A 48 -16.81 -5.04 4.12
N LEU A 49 -16.54 -4.38 5.26
CA LEU A 49 -17.42 -3.32 5.79
C LEU A 49 -17.55 -2.17 4.81
N SER A 50 -16.44 -1.67 4.27
CA SER A 50 -16.48 -0.56 3.31
C SER A 50 -17.17 -0.92 2.00
N HIS A 51 -17.03 -2.17 1.52
CA HIS A 51 -17.74 -2.65 0.33
C HIS A 51 -19.26 -2.76 0.58
N LEU A 52 -19.67 -3.24 1.76
CA LEU A 52 -21.09 -3.26 2.15
C LEU A 52 -21.66 -1.84 2.24
N ILE A 53 -20.98 -0.94 2.95
CA ILE A 53 -21.39 0.47 3.09
C ILE A 53 -21.51 1.14 1.72
N ARG A 54 -20.55 0.91 0.83
CA ARG A 54 -20.62 1.39 -0.55
C ARG A 54 -21.88 0.89 -1.24
N THR A 55 -22.13 -0.42 -1.20
CA THR A 55 -23.26 -1.04 -1.89
C THR A 55 -24.59 -0.46 -1.38
N GLU A 56 -24.72 -0.25 -0.07
CA GLU A 56 -25.91 0.34 0.54
C GLU A 56 -26.12 1.81 0.10
N ILE A 57 -25.05 2.62 0.09
CA ILE A 57 -25.12 4.03 -0.33
C ILE A 57 -25.44 4.14 -1.83
N GLU A 58 -24.79 3.33 -2.67
CA GLU A 58 -25.04 3.33 -4.11
C GLU A 58 -26.48 2.89 -4.43
N ALA A 59 -27.02 1.93 -3.67
CA ALA A 59 -28.39 1.46 -3.83
C ALA A 59 -29.45 2.45 -3.32
N SER A 60 -29.15 3.24 -2.29
CA SER A 60 -30.12 4.21 -1.73
C SER A 60 -30.28 5.45 -2.60
N GLY A 61 -29.28 5.79 -3.42
CA GLY A 61 -29.26 7.02 -4.22
C GLY A 61 -29.08 8.28 -3.36
N GLU A 62 -28.76 8.14 -2.08
CA GLU A 62 -28.45 9.26 -1.20
C GLU A 62 -27.14 9.95 -1.62
N ALA A 63 -26.97 11.22 -1.24
CA ALA A 63 -25.72 11.93 -1.45
C ALA A 63 -24.55 11.16 -0.79
N PRO A 64 -23.34 11.17 -1.40
CA PRO A 64 -22.23 10.37 -0.92
C PRO A 64 -21.90 10.69 0.53
N SER A 65 -21.97 9.67 1.40
CA SER A 65 -21.52 9.77 2.78
C SER A 65 -19.98 9.78 2.82
N LEU A 66 -19.39 10.30 3.90
CA LEU A 66 -17.95 10.16 4.14
C LEU A 66 -17.69 8.81 4.83
N VAL A 67 -16.73 8.04 4.32
CA VAL A 67 -16.23 6.83 5.01
C VAL A 67 -14.83 7.11 5.53
N VAL A 68 -14.58 6.86 6.81
CA VAL A 68 -13.35 7.24 7.50
C VAL A 68 -12.64 6.01 8.04
N ALA A 69 -11.41 5.79 7.59
CA ALA A 69 -10.52 4.76 8.15
C ALA A 69 -9.87 5.27 9.44
N VAL A 70 -10.10 4.59 10.56
CA VAL A 70 -9.55 4.95 11.89
C VAL A 70 -8.50 3.92 12.30
N GLY A 71 -7.24 4.22 12.00
CA GLY A 71 -6.13 3.27 12.15
C GLY A 71 -4.87 3.67 11.36
N GLY A 72 -4.00 2.69 11.09
CA GLY A 72 -2.81 2.88 10.26
C GLY A 72 -3.05 2.66 8.77
N ASP A 73 -1.96 2.65 7.99
CA ASP A 73 -2.03 2.50 6.52
C ASP A 73 -2.74 1.21 6.07
N GLY A 74 -2.63 0.11 6.84
CA GLY A 74 -3.34 -1.14 6.53
C GLY A 74 -4.88 -1.02 6.58
N ILE A 75 -5.45 -0.25 7.53
CA ILE A 75 -6.91 -0.02 7.53
C ILE A 75 -7.31 0.92 6.39
N VAL A 76 -6.44 1.87 6.01
CA VAL A 76 -6.69 2.74 4.86
C VAL A 76 -6.73 1.92 3.58
N HIS A 77 -5.78 1.00 3.41
CA HIS A 77 -5.75 0.05 2.29
C HIS A 77 -7.05 -0.79 2.21
N GLU A 78 -7.45 -1.40 3.33
CA GLU A 78 -8.66 -2.20 3.38
C GLU A 78 -9.90 -1.38 2.99
N VAL A 79 -10.09 -0.20 3.60
CA VAL A 79 -11.23 0.66 3.32
C VAL A 79 -11.20 1.21 1.89
N ALA A 80 -10.04 1.64 1.39
CA ALA A 80 -9.88 2.10 0.02
C ALA A 80 -10.24 1.01 -1.00
N SER A 81 -9.86 -0.25 -0.71
CA SER A 81 -10.16 -1.40 -1.56
C SER A 81 -11.67 -1.63 -1.72
N GLY A 82 -12.44 -1.57 -0.64
CA GLY A 82 -13.90 -1.74 -0.71
C GLY A 82 -14.63 -0.56 -1.37
N LEU A 83 -14.11 0.66 -1.20
CA LEU A 83 -14.68 1.89 -1.79
C LEU A 83 -14.24 2.15 -3.25
N ARG A 84 -13.25 1.43 -3.76
CA ARG A 84 -12.64 1.68 -5.06
C ARG A 84 -13.66 1.80 -6.19
N GLY A 85 -13.57 2.88 -6.96
CA GLY A 85 -14.45 3.17 -8.09
C GLY A 85 -15.81 3.77 -7.72
N SER A 86 -16.09 3.97 -6.43
CA SER A 86 -17.29 4.70 -5.97
C SER A 86 -17.05 6.22 -5.96
N ASN A 87 -18.12 6.99 -5.77
CA ASN A 87 -18.07 8.44 -5.53
C ASN A 87 -18.05 8.80 -4.03
N ILE A 88 -17.72 7.84 -3.17
CA ILE A 88 -17.70 8.01 -1.71
C ILE A 88 -16.29 8.46 -1.29
N PRO A 89 -16.14 9.64 -0.67
CA PRO A 89 -14.84 10.09 -0.18
C PRO A 89 -14.35 9.23 0.99
N LEU A 90 -13.06 8.91 0.96
CA LEU A 90 -12.30 8.29 2.04
C LEU A 90 -11.59 9.36 2.87
N GLY A 91 -11.87 9.41 4.18
CA GLY A 91 -11.10 10.15 5.17
C GLY A 91 -10.21 9.25 6.01
N GLN A 92 -9.27 9.83 6.76
CA GLN A 92 -8.41 9.08 7.67
C GLN A 92 -8.29 9.76 9.04
N ILE A 93 -8.38 8.96 10.11
CA ILE A 93 -7.95 9.34 11.46
C ILE A 93 -6.69 8.54 11.81
N PRO A 94 -5.51 9.20 11.95
CA PRO A 94 -4.23 8.51 12.04
C PRO A 94 -4.02 7.76 13.35
N PHE A 95 -3.94 6.43 13.27
CA PHE A 95 -3.58 5.53 14.37
C PHE A 95 -2.59 4.42 13.94
N GLY A 96 -1.71 4.66 12.97
CA GLY A 96 -0.62 3.75 12.56
C GLY A 96 0.79 4.26 12.88
N SER A 97 1.80 3.42 12.68
CA SER A 97 3.23 3.74 12.90
C SER A 97 3.81 4.72 11.90
N GLY A 98 3.49 4.53 10.62
CA GLY A 98 3.91 5.39 9.51
C GLY A 98 2.90 6.50 9.24
N ASN A 99 1.67 6.09 8.90
CA ASN A 99 0.60 6.95 8.39
C ASN A 99 1.09 7.70 7.15
N ASP A 100 1.68 6.97 6.20
CA ASP A 100 2.23 7.55 4.98
C ASP A 100 1.10 8.13 4.10
N CYS A 101 -0.11 7.54 4.10
CA CYS A 101 -1.28 8.15 3.45
C CYS A 101 -1.59 9.55 4.02
N CYS A 102 -1.42 9.74 5.34
CA CYS A 102 -1.57 11.07 5.94
C CYS A 102 -0.52 12.06 5.45
N ILE A 103 0.72 11.63 5.20
CA ILE A 103 1.77 12.50 4.64
C ILE A 103 1.35 12.95 3.24
N THR A 104 0.93 11.99 2.40
CA THR A 104 0.47 12.26 1.03
C THR A 104 -0.71 13.23 1.02
N HIS A 105 -1.70 13.05 1.90
CA HIS A 105 -2.93 13.85 1.90
C HIS A 105 -2.91 15.05 2.86
N GLY A 106 -1.74 15.42 3.41
CA GLY A 106 -1.58 16.58 4.29
C GLY A 106 -2.25 16.46 5.67
N ILE A 107 -2.59 15.25 6.11
CA ILE A 107 -3.27 15.02 7.40
C ILE A 107 -2.23 15.02 8.55
N PRO A 108 -2.38 15.87 9.58
CA PRO A 108 -1.43 15.92 10.69
C PRO A 108 -1.42 14.63 11.53
N ARG A 109 -0.30 13.91 11.51
CA ARG A 109 -0.16 12.62 12.23
C ARG A 109 -0.13 12.72 13.75
N ASN A 110 0.25 13.88 14.29
CA ASN A 110 0.43 14.12 15.73
C ASN A 110 -0.50 15.21 16.28
N ASN A 111 -1.43 15.71 15.47
CA ASN A 111 -2.41 16.72 15.89
C ASN A 111 -3.81 16.21 15.54
N LEU A 112 -4.39 15.44 16.46
CA LEU A 112 -5.70 14.83 16.29
C LEU A 112 -6.79 15.87 16.01
N LYS A 113 -6.74 17.04 16.69
CA LYS A 113 -7.74 18.10 16.46
C LYS A 113 -7.73 18.52 14.99
N ALA A 114 -6.55 18.88 14.46
CA ALA A 114 -6.42 19.29 13.06
C ALA A 114 -6.76 18.17 12.08
N ALA A 115 -6.44 16.91 12.39
CA ALA A 115 -6.87 15.77 11.57
C ALA A 115 -8.39 15.61 11.52
N LEU A 116 -9.11 15.84 12.63
CA LEU A 116 -10.57 15.84 12.65
C LEU A 116 -11.16 17.04 11.90
N ASP A 117 -10.52 18.21 11.98
CA ASP A 117 -10.96 19.41 11.28
C ASP A 117 -10.91 19.21 9.74
N ILE A 118 -9.89 18.49 9.22
CA ILE A 118 -9.80 18.09 7.80
C ILE A 118 -10.97 17.20 7.35
N LEU A 119 -11.57 16.39 8.23
CA LEU A 119 -12.75 15.60 7.81
C LEU A 119 -13.94 16.49 7.45
N VAL A 120 -14.01 17.70 8.02
CA VAL A 120 -15.08 18.68 7.79
C VAL A 120 -14.71 19.63 6.65
N GLU A 121 -13.50 20.17 6.69
CA GLU A 121 -13.06 21.31 5.84
C GLU A 121 -12.17 20.87 4.67
N GLY A 122 -11.79 19.60 4.62
CA GLY A 122 -10.86 19.06 3.64
C GLY A 122 -11.40 19.04 2.21
N VAL A 123 -10.48 18.80 1.29
CA VAL A 123 -10.77 18.75 -0.15
C VAL A 123 -10.72 17.31 -0.64
N ASP A 124 -11.80 16.92 -1.31
CA ASP A 124 -11.95 15.62 -1.97
C ASP A 124 -11.19 15.63 -3.30
N ARG A 125 -10.27 14.69 -3.48
CA ARG A 125 -9.48 14.55 -4.71
C ARG A 125 -9.63 13.14 -5.27
N ARG A 126 -9.83 13.03 -6.58
CA ARG A 126 -9.77 11.74 -7.28
C ARG A 126 -8.32 11.32 -7.41
N CYS A 127 -8.01 10.13 -6.92
CA CYS A 127 -6.67 9.60 -6.77
C CYS A 127 -6.55 8.30 -7.55
N GLY A 128 -5.42 8.12 -8.22
CA GLY A 128 -5.04 6.89 -8.87
C GLY A 128 -4.55 5.82 -7.90
N ALA A 129 -4.45 4.60 -8.40
CA ALA A 129 -3.98 3.43 -7.70
C ALA A 129 -3.32 2.47 -8.69
N TRP A 130 -2.46 1.58 -8.18
CA TRP A 130 -1.93 0.49 -9.00
C TRP A 130 -2.82 -0.74 -8.88
N ARG A 131 -3.17 -1.34 -10.02
CA ARG A 131 -3.76 -2.67 -10.09
C ARG A 131 -2.62 -3.68 -10.19
N LEU A 132 -2.50 -4.53 -9.18
CA LEU A 132 -1.54 -5.63 -9.13
C LEU A 132 -2.27 -6.94 -9.43
N GLU A 133 -1.85 -7.63 -10.47
CA GLU A 133 -2.32 -8.97 -10.80
C GLU A 133 -1.14 -9.95 -10.80
N GLY A 134 -1.22 -11.05 -10.07
CA GLY A 134 -0.12 -12.01 -9.97
C GLY A 134 -0.55 -13.34 -9.38
N VAL A 135 0.40 -14.27 -9.28
CA VAL A 135 0.12 -15.58 -8.67
C VAL A 135 0.01 -15.43 -7.15
N ALA A 136 -1.01 -16.01 -6.54
CA ALA A 136 -1.15 -16.02 -5.09
C ALA A 136 0.07 -16.65 -4.42
N ALA A 137 0.62 -15.99 -3.39
CA ALA A 137 1.69 -16.57 -2.60
C ALA A 137 1.17 -17.78 -1.80
N PRO A 138 1.93 -18.88 -1.71
CA PRO A 138 1.48 -20.04 -0.95
C PRO A 138 1.40 -19.72 0.53
N THR A 139 0.49 -20.42 1.22
CA THR A 139 0.34 -20.39 2.67
C THR A 139 1.68 -20.58 3.38
N LEU A 140 1.94 -19.76 4.40
CA LEU A 140 3.19 -19.76 5.14
C LEU A 140 2.93 -19.60 6.65
N ASP A 141 3.19 -20.66 7.43
CA ASP A 141 3.13 -20.65 8.91
C ASP A 141 1.87 -19.99 9.50
N GLY A 142 0.71 -20.40 8.98
CA GLY A 142 -0.60 -19.88 9.40
C GLY A 142 -1.00 -18.56 8.73
N TYR A 143 -0.16 -17.98 7.87
CA TYR A 143 -0.54 -16.90 6.97
C TYR A 143 -1.11 -17.51 5.69
N PRO A 144 -2.42 -17.39 5.43
CA PRO A 144 -3.07 -18.06 4.30
C PRO A 144 -2.65 -17.47 2.96
N SER A 145 -2.75 -18.29 1.91
CA SER A 145 -2.75 -17.78 0.52
C SER A 145 -3.87 -16.76 0.35
N PRO A 146 -3.63 -15.62 -0.32
CA PRO A 146 -4.67 -14.61 -0.49
C PRO A 146 -5.86 -15.16 -1.29
N PRO A 147 -7.11 -14.92 -0.84
CA PRO A 147 -8.29 -15.24 -1.63
C PRO A 147 -8.53 -14.17 -2.72
N SER A 148 -9.38 -14.48 -3.70
CA SER A 148 -9.98 -13.44 -4.55
C SER A 148 -11.08 -12.72 -3.79
N ASN A 149 -11.15 -11.39 -3.90
CA ASN A 149 -12.20 -10.59 -3.29
C ASN A 149 -13.13 -9.99 -4.34
N ALA A 150 -14.39 -9.76 -3.99
CA ALA A 150 -15.38 -9.17 -4.90
C ALA A 150 -15.00 -7.75 -5.39
N TRP A 151 -14.32 -6.96 -4.55
CA TRP A 151 -13.95 -5.57 -4.86
C TRP A 151 -12.65 -5.42 -5.66
N ASP A 152 -11.85 -6.48 -5.81
CA ASP A 152 -10.58 -6.42 -6.56
C ASP A 152 -10.80 -6.45 -8.08
N GLY A 153 -11.97 -6.97 -8.52
CA GLY A 153 -12.27 -7.25 -9.91
C GLY A 153 -11.65 -8.56 -10.41
N GLU A 154 -12.00 -8.94 -11.63
CA GLU A 154 -11.53 -10.19 -12.23
C GLU A 154 -10.07 -10.09 -12.69
N ALA A 155 -9.36 -11.22 -12.60
CA ALA A 155 -8.03 -11.35 -13.18
C ALA A 155 -8.14 -11.49 -14.70
N LYS A 156 -7.19 -10.90 -15.43
CA LYS A 156 -7.11 -11.05 -16.89
C LYS A 156 -6.53 -12.40 -17.30
N HIS A 157 -5.75 -13.04 -16.42
CA HIS A 157 -5.13 -14.33 -16.67
C HIS A 157 -5.57 -15.38 -15.65
N ASP A 158 -5.80 -16.60 -16.14
CA ASP A 158 -6.22 -17.74 -15.33
C ASP A 158 -5.26 -18.03 -14.17
N GLY A 159 -5.83 -18.37 -13.02
CA GLY A 159 -5.06 -18.73 -11.82
C GLY A 159 -4.34 -17.55 -11.14
N ARG A 160 -4.60 -16.31 -11.55
CA ARG A 160 -4.07 -15.10 -10.91
C ARG A 160 -5.07 -14.46 -9.95
N THR A 161 -4.52 -13.71 -9.00
CA THR A 161 -5.25 -12.91 -8.02
C THR A 161 -4.97 -11.43 -8.25
N VAL A 162 -5.99 -10.61 -8.07
CA VAL A 162 -5.91 -9.15 -8.22
C VAL A 162 -5.90 -8.50 -6.85
N ARG A 163 -5.11 -7.43 -6.71
CA ARG A 163 -5.11 -6.49 -5.59
C ARG A 163 -4.96 -5.07 -6.09
N TRP A 164 -5.52 -4.13 -5.35
CA TRP A 164 -5.31 -2.71 -5.59
C TRP A 164 -4.38 -2.12 -4.55
N VAL A 165 -3.51 -1.24 -5.00
CA VAL A 165 -2.41 -0.66 -4.24
C VAL A 165 -2.67 0.83 -4.13
N PHE A 166 -2.97 1.27 -2.91
CA PHE A 166 -3.31 2.65 -2.59
C PHE A 166 -2.18 3.40 -1.88
N LEU A 167 -1.10 2.70 -1.51
CA LEU A 167 0.11 3.29 -0.94
C LEU A 167 1.37 2.84 -1.69
N GLU A 168 1.65 1.54 -1.74
CA GLU A 168 2.84 0.96 -2.35
C GLU A 168 2.70 -0.48 -2.85
N SER A 169 3.58 -0.82 -3.80
CA SER A 169 3.95 -2.19 -4.10
C SER A 169 5.45 -2.30 -4.26
N ASP A 170 6.06 -3.33 -3.65
CA ASP A 170 7.48 -3.62 -3.82
C ASP A 170 7.77 -5.10 -4.13
N ALA A 171 8.88 -5.33 -4.82
CA ALA A 171 9.40 -6.67 -5.12
C ALA A 171 10.93 -6.73 -4.91
N GLY A 172 11.44 -7.94 -4.65
CA GLY A 172 12.87 -8.20 -4.44
C GLY A 172 13.25 -8.32 -2.97
N ILE A 173 14.36 -7.71 -2.56
CA ILE A 173 14.89 -7.87 -1.20
C ILE A 173 13.93 -7.30 -0.14
N THR A 174 13.25 -6.20 -0.44
CA THR A 174 12.25 -5.56 0.43
C THR A 174 11.09 -6.53 0.71
N SER A 175 10.59 -7.18 -0.32
CA SER A 175 9.47 -8.11 -0.17
C SER A 175 9.87 -9.36 0.60
N ALA A 176 11.11 -9.83 0.44
CA ALA A 176 11.66 -10.92 1.24
C ALA A 176 11.88 -10.54 2.72
N ILE A 177 12.32 -9.31 3.01
CA ILE A 177 12.41 -8.78 4.38
C ILE A 177 11.03 -8.72 5.02
N SER A 178 10.03 -8.18 4.32
CA SER A 178 8.67 -8.11 4.81
C SER A 178 8.08 -9.52 5.01
N ARG A 179 8.30 -10.48 4.09
CA ARG A 179 7.85 -11.87 4.29
C ARG A 179 8.57 -12.58 5.45
N ALA A 180 9.84 -12.26 5.72
CA ALA A 180 10.58 -12.81 6.85
C ALA A 180 9.95 -12.45 8.21
N LYS A 181 9.14 -11.38 8.29
CA LYS A 181 8.41 -10.97 9.51
C LYS A 181 7.39 -12.00 9.97
N LEU A 182 6.93 -12.87 9.07
CA LEU A 182 5.98 -13.96 9.35
C LEU A 182 6.64 -15.10 10.14
N ARG A 183 7.96 -15.28 9.98
CA ARG A 183 8.76 -16.36 10.59
C ARG A 183 9.61 -15.90 11.78
N ARG A 184 10.26 -14.75 11.63
CA ARG A 184 11.33 -14.28 12.54
C ARG A 184 10.92 -13.02 13.30
N ALA A 185 11.60 -12.78 14.42
CA ALA A 185 11.49 -11.54 15.19
C ALA A 185 10.05 -11.16 15.61
N LYS A 186 9.19 -12.16 15.90
CA LYS A 186 7.83 -11.91 16.41
C LYS A 186 7.84 -11.16 17.76
N TRP A 187 8.93 -11.29 18.52
CA TRP A 187 9.16 -10.61 19.80
C TRP A 187 9.68 -9.17 19.68
N ILE A 188 10.16 -8.75 18.51
CA ILE A 188 10.67 -7.38 18.30
C ILE A 188 9.51 -6.51 17.81
N LYS A 189 9.22 -5.42 18.52
CA LYS A 189 8.20 -4.45 18.14
C LYS A 189 8.81 -3.20 17.50
N GLY A 190 8.02 -2.54 16.66
CA GLY A 190 8.34 -1.22 16.13
C GLY A 190 9.50 -1.20 15.12
N PRO A 191 10.11 -0.02 14.89
CA PRO A 191 11.08 0.19 13.80
C PRO A 191 12.31 -0.72 13.84
N LYS A 192 12.76 -1.12 15.04
CA LYS A 192 13.92 -2.01 15.23
C LYS A 192 13.73 -3.39 14.57
N LYS A 193 12.47 -3.85 14.41
CA LYS A 193 12.16 -5.12 13.74
C LYS A 193 12.64 -5.10 12.29
N TYR A 194 12.36 -4.04 11.54
CA TYR A 194 12.72 -3.94 10.14
C TYR A 194 14.23 -3.80 9.93
N THR A 195 14.92 -3.06 10.80
CA THR A 195 16.39 -3.01 10.80
C THR A 195 16.99 -4.40 11.02
N TYR A 196 16.52 -5.12 12.04
CA TYR A 196 16.99 -6.48 12.32
C TYR A 196 16.73 -7.43 11.15
N LEU A 197 15.52 -7.42 10.59
CA LEU A 197 15.15 -8.27 9.44
C LEU A 197 15.99 -7.92 8.21
N GLY A 198 16.28 -6.65 7.96
CA GLY A 198 17.16 -6.22 6.88
C GLY A 198 18.57 -6.80 7.03
N VAL A 199 19.22 -6.55 8.17
CA VAL A 199 20.59 -7.02 8.46
C VAL A 199 20.71 -8.55 8.41
N THR A 200 19.66 -9.28 8.79
CA THR A 200 19.66 -10.76 8.82
C THR A 200 19.13 -11.41 7.54
N THR A 201 18.61 -10.65 6.57
CA THR A 201 18.12 -11.17 5.28
C THR A 201 19.10 -10.87 4.15
N ILE A 202 19.63 -9.64 4.11
CA ILE A 202 20.53 -9.15 3.06
C ILE A 202 21.75 -10.07 2.83
N PRO A 203 22.45 -10.60 3.86
CA PRO A 203 23.63 -11.45 3.66
C PRO A 203 23.33 -12.75 2.90
N PHE A 204 22.10 -13.25 2.96
CA PHE A 204 21.68 -14.52 2.36
C PHE A 204 20.79 -14.34 1.13
N TRP A 205 20.63 -13.10 0.65
CA TRP A 205 19.82 -12.81 -0.53
C TRP A 205 20.45 -13.40 -1.79
N PRO A 206 19.76 -14.33 -2.50
CA PRO A 206 20.22 -14.79 -3.80
C PRO A 206 19.95 -13.73 -4.87
N ARG A 207 20.74 -13.73 -5.94
CA ARG A 207 20.41 -12.91 -7.13
C ARG A 207 19.07 -13.36 -7.70
N ARG A 208 18.24 -12.41 -8.12
CA ARG A 208 16.92 -12.66 -8.72
C ARG A 208 16.93 -12.21 -10.15
N LYS A 209 16.93 -13.16 -11.09
CA LYS A 209 16.69 -12.85 -12.49
C LYS A 209 15.19 -12.74 -12.73
N VAL A 210 14.77 -11.64 -13.34
CA VAL A 210 13.40 -11.41 -13.79
C VAL A 210 13.45 -10.91 -15.22
N GLU A 211 12.53 -11.39 -16.05
CA GLU A 211 12.20 -10.71 -17.30
C GLU A 211 11.22 -9.59 -16.94
N MET A 212 11.50 -8.40 -17.42
CA MET A 212 10.71 -7.20 -17.15
C MET A 212 10.30 -6.56 -18.47
N THR A 213 9.04 -6.18 -18.56
CA THR A 213 8.50 -5.37 -19.65
C THR A 213 7.91 -4.12 -19.05
N LEU A 214 8.31 -2.95 -19.56
CA LEU A 214 7.81 -1.65 -19.16
C LEU A 214 6.97 -1.09 -20.29
N ASP A 215 5.71 -0.74 -20.00
CA ASP A 215 4.69 -0.35 -20.96
C ASP A 215 4.62 -1.30 -22.17
N ASP A 216 4.79 -0.77 -23.39
CA ASP A 216 4.81 -1.49 -24.66
C ASP A 216 6.25 -1.78 -25.15
N GLY A 217 7.24 -1.65 -24.27
CA GLY A 217 8.64 -1.93 -24.59
C GLY A 217 8.94 -3.43 -24.79
N GLU A 218 10.15 -3.72 -25.27
CA GLU A 218 10.63 -5.09 -25.41
C GLU A 218 10.96 -5.71 -24.04
N PRO A 219 10.69 -7.02 -23.83
CA PRO A 219 11.07 -7.71 -22.60
C PRO A 219 12.59 -7.81 -22.44
N THR A 220 13.11 -7.48 -21.26
CA THR A 220 14.53 -7.55 -20.93
C THR A 220 14.79 -8.28 -19.61
N ILE A 221 15.87 -9.05 -19.54
CA ILE A 221 16.23 -9.84 -18.35
C ILE A 221 17.19 -9.05 -17.46
N HIS A 222 16.82 -8.89 -16.19
CA HIS A 222 17.59 -8.15 -15.18
C HIS A 222 17.85 -8.95 -13.92
N ASP A 223 19.00 -8.71 -13.28
CA ASP A 223 19.28 -9.11 -11.90
C ASP A 223 18.64 -8.09 -10.93
N LEU A 224 17.35 -8.28 -10.64
CA LEU A 224 16.57 -7.42 -9.77
C LEU A 224 17.05 -7.49 -8.32
N THR A 225 17.39 -6.34 -7.74
CA THR A 225 17.53 -6.21 -6.29
C THR A 225 16.22 -5.76 -5.67
N MET A 226 15.64 -4.69 -6.21
CA MET A 226 14.44 -4.07 -5.68
C MET A 226 13.69 -3.37 -6.81
N MET A 227 12.37 -3.43 -6.74
CA MET A 227 11.44 -2.60 -7.48
C MET A 227 10.46 -2.00 -6.49
N THR A 228 10.09 -0.74 -6.67
CA THR A 228 9.00 -0.13 -5.90
C THR A 228 8.18 0.81 -6.77
N VAL A 229 6.86 0.74 -6.61
CA VAL A 229 5.89 1.74 -7.08
C VAL A 229 5.09 2.24 -5.88
N THR A 230 4.63 3.49 -5.93
CA THR A 230 3.80 4.08 -4.88
C THR A 230 2.72 4.98 -5.47
N THR A 231 1.76 5.40 -4.66
CA THR A 231 0.76 6.42 -5.03
C THR A 231 1.16 7.83 -4.57
N GLY A 232 2.04 7.93 -3.58
CA GLY A 232 2.66 9.18 -3.12
C GLY A 232 4.15 9.01 -2.86
N GLU A 233 4.85 10.07 -2.48
CA GLU A 233 6.31 10.01 -2.35
C GLU A 233 6.81 9.03 -1.29
N THR A 234 6.02 8.82 -0.23
CA THR A 234 6.50 8.21 1.00
C THR A 234 5.94 6.84 1.28
N PHE A 235 6.80 5.96 1.79
CA PHE A 235 6.43 4.67 2.38
C PHE A 235 7.32 4.38 3.60
N GLY A 236 6.84 3.58 4.56
CA GLY A 236 7.63 3.11 5.68
C GLY A 236 7.90 4.16 6.76
N GLY A 237 7.02 5.15 6.89
CA GLY A 237 7.09 6.21 7.90
C GLY A 237 7.84 7.46 7.44
N GLY A 238 7.59 7.89 6.20
CA GLY A 238 8.12 9.12 5.62
C GLY A 238 9.42 8.95 4.84
N TYR A 239 9.81 7.72 4.48
CA TYR A 239 10.93 7.55 3.55
C TYR A 239 10.45 7.92 2.15
N ARG A 240 11.13 8.85 1.48
CA ARG A 240 10.78 9.31 0.13
C ARG A 240 11.26 8.30 -0.91
N VAL A 241 10.51 7.21 -1.05
CA VAL A 241 10.87 6.05 -1.88
C VAL A 241 10.70 6.37 -3.37
N VAL A 242 9.65 7.08 -3.76
CA VAL A 242 9.44 7.50 -5.16
C VAL A 242 9.28 9.02 -5.19
N PRO A 243 10.39 9.79 -5.17
CA PRO A 243 10.35 11.25 -5.17
C PRO A 243 9.46 11.82 -6.28
N ASN A 244 8.72 12.90 -5.98
CA ASN A 244 7.78 13.58 -6.88
C ASN A 244 6.57 12.74 -7.34
N MET A 245 6.32 11.58 -6.72
CA MET A 245 5.08 10.82 -6.93
C MET A 245 3.93 11.41 -6.11
N TYR A 246 2.76 11.56 -6.72
CA TYR A 246 1.55 12.04 -6.07
C TYR A 246 0.30 11.43 -6.73
N PRO A 247 -0.82 11.31 -6.01
CA PRO A 247 -1.88 10.40 -6.39
C PRO A 247 -2.77 10.90 -7.54
N THR A 248 -2.69 12.19 -7.92
CA THR A 248 -3.44 12.76 -9.06
C THR A 248 -2.65 12.74 -10.37
N ARG A 249 -1.44 12.16 -10.39
CA ARG A 249 -0.63 12.07 -11.61
C ARG A 249 -1.35 11.34 -12.72
N LYS A 250 -1.07 11.76 -13.95
CA LYS A 250 -1.48 11.05 -15.16
C LYS A 250 -0.79 9.70 -15.26
N ASP A 251 0.52 9.71 -15.05
CA ASP A 251 1.38 8.55 -15.21
C ASP A 251 1.89 8.03 -13.86
N GLY A 252 1.98 6.70 -13.76
CA GLY A 252 2.65 6.02 -12.66
C GLY A 252 4.16 6.25 -12.70
N SER A 253 4.84 5.98 -11.58
CA SER A 253 6.30 6.03 -11.50
C SER A 253 6.85 4.82 -10.75
N ILE A 254 7.98 4.31 -11.23
CA ILE A 254 8.68 3.14 -10.68
C ILE A 254 10.11 3.52 -10.30
N VAL A 255 10.59 2.93 -9.20
CA VAL A 255 12.00 2.96 -8.82
C VAL A 255 12.58 1.55 -8.94
N LEU A 256 13.69 1.44 -9.66
CA LEU A 256 14.36 0.19 -9.99
C LEU A 256 15.79 0.20 -9.46
N ALA A 257 16.18 -0.90 -8.84
CA ALA A 257 17.55 -1.14 -8.42
C ALA A 257 18.00 -2.53 -8.87
N TYR A 258 19.05 -2.54 -9.69
CA TYR A 258 19.67 -3.77 -10.18
C TYR A 258 21.00 -4.02 -9.48
N ARG A 259 21.31 -5.29 -9.22
CA ARG A 259 22.64 -5.76 -8.79
C ARG A 259 23.31 -4.97 -7.64
N LEU A 260 22.55 -4.44 -6.68
CA LEU A 260 23.17 -3.78 -5.53
C LEU A 260 23.97 -4.81 -4.71
N SER A 261 25.16 -4.42 -4.30
CA SER A 261 25.95 -5.19 -3.33
C SER A 261 25.28 -5.17 -1.97
N ARG A 262 25.65 -6.14 -1.11
CA ARG A 262 25.17 -6.21 0.27
C ARG A 262 25.45 -4.94 1.07
N LEU A 263 26.63 -4.33 0.86
CA LEU A 263 26.99 -3.07 1.52
C LEU A 263 26.14 -1.90 1.01
N GLN A 264 25.85 -1.85 -0.30
CA GLN A 264 24.95 -0.85 -0.87
C GLN A 264 23.53 -0.99 -0.32
N MET A 265 23.00 -2.21 -0.26
CA MET A 265 21.69 -2.50 0.34
C MET A 265 21.60 -2.05 1.81
N LEU A 266 22.60 -2.39 2.63
CA LEU A 266 22.64 -1.99 4.05
C LEU A 266 22.78 -0.46 4.23
N SER A 267 23.37 0.23 3.26
CA SER A 267 23.61 1.68 3.29
C SER A 267 22.51 2.51 2.61
N LEU A 268 21.44 1.88 2.12
CA LEU A 268 20.44 2.52 1.28
C LEU A 268 19.44 3.39 2.05
N MET A 269 19.13 3.04 3.30
CA MET A 269 18.07 3.69 4.09
C MET A 269 18.28 5.20 4.30
N GLY A 270 19.53 5.64 4.51
CA GLY A 270 19.86 7.05 4.67
C GLY A 270 19.51 7.90 3.44
N PRO A 271 20.03 7.56 2.25
CA PRO A 271 19.64 8.16 0.98
C PRO A 271 18.13 8.11 0.68
N VAL A 272 17.47 6.96 0.89
CA VAL A 272 16.03 6.80 0.63
C VAL A 272 15.20 7.73 1.52
N LYS A 273 15.55 7.85 2.80
CA LYS A 273 14.85 8.78 3.72
C LYS A 273 14.84 10.22 3.20
N LYS A 274 15.88 10.61 2.46
CA LYS A 274 16.05 11.96 1.89
C LYS A 274 15.57 12.08 0.44
N GLY A 275 15.14 10.99 -0.20
CA GLY A 275 14.84 10.96 -1.64
C GLY A 275 16.09 11.12 -2.54
N LYS A 276 17.30 10.87 -2.02
CA LYS A 276 18.59 11.06 -2.74
C LYS A 276 19.22 9.75 -3.23
N HIS A 277 18.40 8.72 -3.40
CA HIS A 277 18.85 7.40 -3.80
C HIS A 277 18.75 7.18 -5.31
N VAL A 278 17.83 7.87 -6.00
CA VAL A 278 17.75 7.91 -7.46
C VAL A 278 19.04 8.52 -8.04
N GLY A 279 19.60 7.88 -9.07
CA GLY A 279 20.90 8.18 -9.66
C GLY A 279 22.09 7.62 -8.89
N LYS A 280 21.89 7.08 -7.69
CA LYS A 280 22.96 6.48 -6.88
C LYS A 280 23.05 4.98 -7.15
N TRP A 281 24.25 4.48 -7.41
CA TRP A 281 24.51 3.03 -7.62
C TRP A 281 23.68 2.39 -8.74
N GLY A 282 23.30 3.16 -9.77
CA GLY A 282 22.45 2.68 -10.86
C GLY A 282 20.99 2.45 -10.44
N ILE A 283 20.53 3.11 -9.37
CA ILE A 283 19.10 3.17 -9.04
C ILE A 283 18.45 4.20 -9.95
N GLU A 284 17.40 3.78 -10.64
CA GLU A 284 16.71 4.58 -11.65
C GLU A 284 15.27 4.81 -11.21
N GLN A 285 14.72 5.96 -11.61
CA GLN A 285 13.29 6.26 -11.53
C GLN A 285 12.83 6.64 -12.92
N MET A 286 11.67 6.13 -13.32
CA MET A 286 11.04 6.46 -14.60
C MET A 286 9.53 6.47 -14.47
N ASP A 287 8.87 7.23 -15.34
CA ASP A 287 7.43 7.15 -15.50
C ASP A 287 7.10 5.88 -16.29
N VAL A 288 6.10 5.13 -15.81
CA VAL A 288 5.64 3.88 -16.41
C VAL A 288 4.20 3.64 -15.97
N ASN A 289 3.36 3.12 -16.86
CA ASN A 289 1.96 2.81 -16.55
C ASN A 289 1.70 1.31 -16.46
N ARG A 290 2.54 0.47 -17.06
CA ARG A 290 2.44 -0.98 -16.97
C ARG A 290 3.79 -1.64 -16.75
N VAL A 291 3.89 -2.52 -15.76
CA VAL A 291 5.10 -3.27 -15.45
C VAL A 291 4.76 -4.74 -15.38
N THR A 292 5.25 -5.54 -16.33
CA THR A 292 5.08 -6.99 -16.33
C THR A 292 6.40 -7.64 -15.91
N LEU A 293 6.30 -8.59 -14.98
CA LEU A 293 7.44 -9.31 -14.43
C LEU A 293 7.20 -10.80 -14.55
N ARG A 294 8.13 -11.50 -15.20
CA ARG A 294 8.17 -12.97 -15.26
C ARG A 294 9.42 -13.48 -14.54
N PRO A 295 9.30 -14.53 -13.72
CA PRO A 295 10.48 -15.12 -13.11
C PRO A 295 11.32 -15.80 -14.21
N VAL A 296 12.65 -15.78 -14.04
CA VAL A 296 13.58 -16.49 -14.92
C VAL A 296 14.12 -17.71 -14.20
N ASP A 297 14.06 -18.87 -14.86
CA ASP A 297 14.51 -20.14 -14.32
C ASP A 297 16.05 -20.28 -14.28
N LYS A 298 16.53 -21.43 -13.81
CA LYS A 298 17.96 -21.74 -13.69
C LYS A 298 18.69 -21.78 -15.04
N ASP A 299 17.95 -22.03 -16.13
CA ASP A 299 18.47 -22.14 -17.49
C ASP A 299 18.42 -20.79 -18.22
N GLY A 300 17.98 -19.73 -17.54
CA GLY A 300 17.89 -18.39 -18.08
C GLY A 300 16.62 -18.13 -18.89
N LYS A 301 15.61 -19.01 -18.80
CA LYS A 301 14.36 -18.87 -19.54
C LYS A 301 13.26 -18.22 -18.67
N PRO A 302 12.56 -17.20 -19.18
CA PRO A 302 11.36 -16.67 -18.54
C PRO A 302 10.27 -17.74 -18.41
N SER A 303 9.42 -17.63 -17.38
CA SER A 303 8.35 -18.59 -17.11
C SER A 303 7.01 -17.90 -16.83
N ASP A 304 5.92 -18.54 -17.23
CA ASP A 304 4.54 -18.12 -16.92
C ASP A 304 4.02 -18.71 -15.61
N VAL A 305 4.88 -19.42 -14.87
CA VAL A 305 4.58 -19.93 -13.54
C VAL A 305 5.73 -19.58 -12.58
N PRO A 306 5.49 -19.61 -11.26
CA PRO A 306 6.56 -19.42 -10.29
C PRO A 306 7.66 -20.47 -10.46
N VAL A 307 8.93 -20.07 -10.34
CA VAL A 307 10.09 -20.98 -10.47
C VAL A 307 10.99 -20.95 -9.25
N GLY A 308 11.56 -22.11 -8.90
CA GLY A 308 12.59 -22.26 -7.88
C GLY A 308 12.31 -21.47 -6.60
N HIS A 309 13.13 -20.46 -6.34
CA HIS A 309 12.87 -19.50 -5.28
C HIS A 309 11.97 -18.37 -5.81
N SER A 310 10.70 -18.31 -5.42
CA SER A 310 9.79 -17.24 -5.87
C SER A 310 10.28 -15.83 -5.53
N THR A 311 10.11 -14.91 -6.47
CA THR A 311 10.17 -13.47 -6.21
C THR A 311 8.77 -13.01 -5.80
N PHE A 312 8.65 -12.53 -4.56
CA PHE A 312 7.38 -12.02 -4.04
C PHE A 312 7.20 -10.56 -4.43
N ILE A 313 5.95 -10.17 -4.61
CA ILE A 313 5.51 -8.80 -4.83
C ILE A 313 4.37 -8.49 -3.86
N GLN A 314 4.45 -7.32 -3.23
CA GLN A 314 3.54 -6.94 -2.13
C GLN A 314 2.50 -5.94 -2.60
N ALA A 315 1.43 -5.80 -1.82
CA ALA A 315 0.53 -4.66 -1.92
C ALA A 315 0.32 -4.10 -0.51
N ASP A 316 0.59 -2.80 -0.34
CA ASP A 316 0.36 -2.03 0.89
C ASP A 316 0.83 -2.72 2.19
N GLY A 317 2.00 -3.38 2.11
CA GLY A 317 2.73 -4.00 3.21
C GLY A 317 2.39 -5.47 3.43
N GLU A 318 1.51 -6.04 2.62
CA GLU A 318 1.09 -7.43 2.68
C GLU A 318 1.83 -8.28 1.62
N PRO A 319 2.56 -9.34 2.03
CA PRO A 319 3.29 -10.23 1.11
C PRO A 319 2.33 -11.20 0.41
N LEU A 320 1.48 -10.70 -0.48
CA LEU A 320 0.34 -11.43 -1.01
C LEU A 320 0.66 -12.24 -2.26
N LEU A 321 1.44 -11.72 -3.20
CA LEU A 321 1.60 -12.34 -4.52
C LEU A 321 3.06 -12.68 -4.83
N GLN A 322 3.25 -13.44 -5.91
CA GLN A 322 4.54 -13.81 -6.46
C GLN A 322 4.52 -13.75 -7.99
N LEU A 323 5.70 -13.70 -8.58
CA LEU A 323 5.84 -13.67 -10.04
C LEU A 323 5.36 -14.99 -10.69
N PRO A 324 4.79 -14.95 -11.91
CA PRO A 324 4.60 -13.76 -12.74
C PRO A 324 3.53 -12.80 -12.22
N ALA A 325 3.76 -11.50 -12.45
CA ALA A 325 2.85 -10.44 -12.02
C ALA A 325 2.88 -9.24 -12.97
N THR A 326 1.79 -8.48 -12.99
CA THR A 326 1.64 -7.23 -13.74
C THR A 326 1.10 -6.14 -12.80
N LEU A 327 1.74 -4.97 -12.83
CA LEU A 327 1.25 -3.73 -12.21
C LEU A 327 0.75 -2.80 -13.31
N GLU A 328 -0.43 -2.22 -13.15
CA GLU A 328 -1.03 -1.24 -14.06
C GLU A 328 -1.46 0.01 -13.28
N TRP A 329 -1.01 1.20 -13.67
CA TRP A 329 -1.46 2.47 -13.10
C TRP A 329 -2.84 2.82 -13.65
N HIS A 330 -3.77 3.17 -12.76
CA HIS A 330 -5.08 3.67 -13.14
C HIS A 330 -5.40 4.95 -12.38
N GLN A 331 -5.86 5.97 -13.10
CA GLN A 331 -6.34 7.21 -12.52
C GLN A 331 -7.75 7.04 -11.91
N ASP A 332 -8.15 7.97 -11.05
CA ASP A 332 -9.53 8.12 -10.57
C ASP A 332 -10.15 6.88 -9.91
N GLN A 333 -9.34 6.11 -9.19
CA GLN A 333 -9.76 4.86 -8.54
C GLN A 333 -10.36 5.06 -7.15
N ILE A 334 -10.04 6.14 -6.47
CA ILE A 334 -10.60 6.46 -5.13
C ILE A 334 -10.72 7.96 -4.96
N ILE A 335 -11.73 8.42 -4.21
CA ILE A 335 -11.79 9.81 -3.75
C ILE A 335 -11.19 9.86 -2.35
N PHE A 336 -10.16 10.68 -2.15
CA PHE A 336 -9.55 10.86 -0.83
C PHE A 336 -9.75 12.29 -0.33
N ARG A 337 -10.27 12.44 0.90
CA ARG A 337 -10.39 13.72 1.58
C ARG A 337 -9.09 14.06 2.30
N GLY A 338 -8.40 15.08 1.82
CA GLY A 338 -7.14 15.56 2.38
C GLY A 338 -7.21 17.02 2.83
N ALA A 339 -6.09 17.55 3.32
CA ALA A 339 -5.96 18.97 3.60
C ALA A 339 -6.14 19.82 2.32
N THR A 340 -6.51 21.09 2.50
CA THR A 340 -6.56 22.06 1.41
C THR A 340 -5.18 22.24 0.79
N ASP A 341 -4.16 22.43 1.64
CA ASP A 341 -2.77 22.58 1.21
C ASP A 341 -2.02 21.24 1.33
N VAL A 342 -1.62 20.68 0.19
CA VAL A 342 -0.74 19.51 0.11
C VAL A 342 0.44 19.85 -0.79
N SER A 343 1.60 19.22 -0.58
CA SER A 343 2.84 19.63 -1.26
C SER A 343 2.86 19.45 -2.78
N TRP A 344 1.83 18.84 -3.35
CA TRP A 344 1.74 18.46 -4.76
C TRP A 344 0.48 19.00 -5.48
N ALA A 345 -0.41 19.72 -4.79
CA ALA A 345 -1.65 20.27 -5.36
C ALA A 345 -1.68 21.79 -5.32
#